data_AF-A0A1Q7CEE9-F1
#
_entry.id   AF-A0A1Q7CEE9-F1
#
_cell.length_a   1.000
_cell.length_b   1.000
_cell.length_c   1.000
_cell.angle_alpha   90.00
_cell.angle_beta   90.00
_cell.angle_gamma   90.00
#
_symmetry.space_group_name_H-M   'P 1'
#
loop_
_entity.id
_entity.type
_entity.pdbx_description
1 polymer ?
#
loop_
_entity_poly.entity_id
_entity_poly.type
_entity_poly.pdbx_seq_one_letter_code
_entity_poly.pdbx_strand_id
1 'polypeptide(L)'
;MTDAINLADVTIHHSPDARQLTPTAVITRLEFAPHDFIVRHTKETGEGRWPDVTPPHWTGSLQYTLWVILSVDQVWHACACIQFWQGRESVGGPFSKGAQDWWMRVPEMAAHQPQPGDFVGFFVTAENAREVTDLPTLRERSYVVAVPIPEHETAVYTFAPEAPSGDPSVPRPAAAPAPTPAVPHWLDVAAQVLKAIEANRAAVEQLTVTIAGLRKHMLKAKK
;
A
#
# COMPACT_ATOMS: atom_id res chain seq x y z
N MET A 1 -8.02 10.51 16.95
CA MET A 1 -7.89 9.73 15.70
C MET A 1 -7.33 8.35 16.05
N THR A 2 -7.53 7.33 15.20
CA THR A 2 -6.91 5.99 15.36
C THR A 2 -6.26 5.61 14.03
N ASP A 3 -5.25 4.74 14.07
CA ASP A 3 -4.60 4.25 12.86
C ASP A 3 -5.58 3.47 11.98
N ALA A 4 -5.53 3.70 10.66
CA ALA A 4 -6.31 2.94 9.68
C ALA A 4 -5.85 1.47 9.58
N ILE A 5 -4.57 1.20 9.85
CA ILE A 5 -3.99 -0.13 10.00
C ILE A 5 -3.39 -0.22 11.39
N ASN A 6 -3.79 -1.21 12.18
CA ASN A 6 -3.25 -1.41 13.52
C ASN A 6 -1.77 -1.81 13.43
N LEU A 7 -0.87 -0.91 13.85
CA LEU A 7 0.57 -1.16 13.78
C LEU A 7 1.04 -2.36 14.64
N ALA A 8 0.24 -2.80 15.63
CA ALA A 8 0.56 -4.01 16.40
C ALA A 8 0.54 -5.28 15.52
N ASP A 9 -0.20 -5.26 14.41
CA ASP A 9 -0.33 -6.36 13.46
C ASP A 9 0.67 -6.27 12.29
N VAL A 10 1.57 -5.28 12.32
CA VAL A 10 2.51 -4.98 11.23
C VAL A 10 3.91 -5.49 11.58
N THR A 11 4.52 -6.20 10.63
CA THR A 11 5.93 -6.58 10.66
C THR A 11 6.78 -5.47 10.06
N ILE A 12 7.67 -4.87 10.85
CA ILE A 12 8.56 -3.79 10.41
C ILE A 12 9.92 -4.37 9.98
N HIS A 13 10.39 -3.96 8.81
CA HIS A 13 11.63 -4.44 8.20
C HIS A 13 12.65 -3.32 8.04
N HIS A 14 13.91 -3.59 8.42
CA HIS A 14 15.06 -2.69 8.22
C HIS A 14 14.82 -1.23 8.63
N SER A 15 14.05 -1.03 9.70
CA SER A 15 13.69 0.27 10.26
C SER A 15 13.42 0.12 11.77
N PRO A 16 13.47 1.21 12.56
CA PRO A 16 13.21 1.14 14.00
C PRO A 16 11.78 0.73 14.33
N ASP A 17 11.53 0.29 15.56
CA ASP A 17 10.20 -0.10 16.00
C ASP A 17 9.25 1.11 16.15
N ALA A 18 8.63 1.50 15.05
CA ALA A 18 7.70 2.64 14.99
C ALA A 18 6.40 2.42 15.79
N ARG A 19 6.10 1.19 16.23
CA ARG A 19 4.93 0.88 17.06
C ARG A 19 5.01 1.57 18.42
N GLN A 20 6.22 1.91 18.86
CA GLN A 20 6.49 2.58 20.13
C GLN A 20 6.39 4.11 20.04
N LEU A 21 6.20 4.66 18.84
CA LEU A 21 6.15 6.11 18.62
C LEU A 21 4.75 6.67 18.89
N THR A 22 4.71 7.86 19.47
CA THR A 22 3.45 8.54 19.82
C THR A 22 2.85 9.19 18.55
N PRO A 23 1.59 8.92 18.21
CA PRO A 23 0.94 9.58 17.08
C PRO A 23 0.55 11.03 17.44
N THR A 24 1.34 11.99 16.99
CA THR A 24 1.14 13.43 17.21
C THR A 24 0.84 14.21 15.94
N ALA A 25 1.09 13.60 14.77
CA ALA A 25 0.84 14.19 13.46
C ALA A 25 -0.36 13.55 12.76
N VAL A 26 -0.99 14.33 11.90
CA VAL A 26 -1.98 13.89 10.91
C VAL A 26 -1.41 14.18 9.53
N ILE A 27 -1.36 13.15 8.66
CA ILE A 27 -1.18 13.33 7.21
C ILE A 27 -2.43 14.02 6.70
N THR A 28 -2.29 15.15 6.02
CA THR A 28 -3.40 15.95 5.48
C THR A 28 -3.59 15.73 3.99
N ARG A 29 -2.54 15.26 3.30
CA ARG A 29 -2.58 14.99 1.86
C ARG A 29 -1.63 13.86 1.48
N LEU A 30 -2.12 12.95 0.64
CA LEU A 30 -1.29 12.06 -0.19
C LEU A 30 -1.67 12.29 -1.65
N GLU A 31 -0.68 12.43 -2.51
CA GLU A 31 -0.89 12.49 -3.95
C GLU A 31 0.05 11.54 -4.66
N PHE A 32 -0.56 10.64 -5.43
CA PHE A 32 0.11 9.87 -6.45
C PHE A 32 0.11 10.70 -7.73
N ALA A 33 1.28 10.88 -8.33
CA ALA A 33 1.44 11.48 -9.64
C ALA A 33 2.41 10.64 -10.49
N PRO A 34 2.39 10.77 -11.83
CA PRO A 34 3.17 9.91 -12.73
C PRO A 34 4.68 9.95 -12.51
N HIS A 35 5.20 11.01 -11.89
CA HIS A 35 6.63 11.23 -11.66
C HIS A 35 6.97 11.60 -10.23
N ASP A 36 5.96 11.66 -9.36
CA ASP A 36 6.09 12.26 -8.04
C ASP A 36 5.11 11.61 -7.07
N PHE A 37 5.50 11.57 -5.81
CA PHE A 37 4.61 11.38 -4.70
C PHE A 37 4.73 12.53 -3.73
N ILE A 38 3.59 13.05 -3.30
CA ILE A 38 3.53 14.19 -2.41
C ILE A 38 2.81 13.77 -1.14
N VAL A 39 3.45 14.02 0.00
CA VAL A 39 2.88 13.86 1.33
C VAL A 39 2.91 15.20 2.04
N ARG A 40 1.79 15.57 2.68
CA ARG A 40 1.72 16.73 3.57
C ARG A 40 1.17 16.32 4.91
N HIS A 41 1.65 16.96 5.96
CA HIS A 41 1.21 16.66 7.33
C HIS A 41 1.30 17.88 8.25
N THR A 42 0.55 17.82 9.34
CA THR A 42 0.43 18.88 10.38
C THR A 42 1.74 19.25 11.10
N LYS A 43 2.81 18.48 10.94
CA LYS A 43 4.12 18.72 11.56
C LYS A 43 5.21 19.17 10.58
N GLU A 44 4.84 19.42 9.33
CA GLU A 44 5.79 19.78 8.26
C GLU A 44 6.24 21.25 8.39
N THR A 45 5.30 22.16 8.65
CA THR A 45 5.53 23.62 8.70
C THR A 45 4.76 24.27 9.84
N GLY A 46 5.06 25.54 10.13
CA GLY A 46 4.32 26.34 11.12
C GLY A 46 4.69 26.04 12.58
N GLU A 47 3.84 26.51 13.49
CA GLU A 47 3.98 26.28 14.92
C GLU A 47 3.81 24.80 15.24
N GLY A 48 4.71 24.25 16.06
CA GLY A 48 4.69 22.85 16.44
C GLY A 48 5.22 21.89 15.38
N ARG A 49 5.83 22.38 14.29
CA ARG A 49 6.57 21.56 13.31
C ARG A 49 7.63 20.68 13.97
N TRP A 50 7.95 19.55 13.35
CA TRP A 50 9.10 18.75 13.75
C TRP A 50 10.42 19.46 13.40
N PRO A 51 11.45 19.32 14.25
CA PRO A 51 12.75 19.94 14.01
C PRO A 51 13.47 19.26 12.84
N ASP A 52 14.35 20.03 12.23
CA ASP A 52 15.34 19.54 11.31
C ASP A 52 16.53 18.96 12.09
N VAL A 53 16.95 17.75 11.76
CA VAL A 53 18.15 17.13 12.32
C VAL A 53 19.13 16.80 11.21
N THR A 54 20.42 16.80 11.52
CA THR A 54 21.46 16.26 10.63
C THR A 54 21.96 14.95 11.26
N PRO A 55 21.52 13.79 10.75
CA PRO A 55 21.98 12.51 11.26
C PRO A 55 23.51 12.36 11.16
N PRO A 56 24.14 11.55 12.03
CA PRO A 56 25.54 11.19 11.88
C PRO A 56 25.83 10.66 10.47
N HIS A 57 26.94 11.12 9.87
CA HIS A 57 27.37 10.75 8.50
C HIS A 57 26.43 11.17 7.36
N TRP A 58 25.40 11.95 7.65
CA TRP A 58 24.52 12.54 6.65
C TRP A 58 24.89 14.00 6.40
N THR A 59 24.78 14.46 5.16
CA THR A 59 24.95 15.87 4.81
C THR A 59 23.58 16.45 4.48
N GLY A 60 23.08 17.34 5.34
CA GLY A 60 21.83 18.06 5.11
C GLY A 60 20.87 17.99 6.29
N SER A 61 19.84 18.82 6.22
CA SER A 61 18.68 18.73 7.12
C SER A 61 17.84 17.52 6.73
N LEU A 62 17.30 16.82 7.72
CA LEU A 62 16.25 15.83 7.59
C LEU A 62 15.19 16.14 8.64
N GLN A 63 13.93 16.22 8.24
CA GLN A 63 12.83 16.52 9.13
C GLN A 63 12.01 15.27 9.48
N TYR A 64 11.69 14.44 8.50
CA TYR A 64 10.86 13.26 8.69
C TYR A 64 11.17 12.16 7.68
N THR A 65 10.67 10.96 7.96
CA THR A 65 10.75 9.80 7.07
C THR A 65 9.35 9.29 6.77
N LEU A 66 9.06 9.07 5.49
CA LEU A 66 7.85 8.42 4.99
C LEU A 66 7.99 6.90 5.12
N TRP A 67 6.88 6.27 5.49
CA TRP A 67 6.72 4.83 5.60
C TRP A 67 5.64 4.34 4.66
N VAL A 68 5.81 3.11 4.18
CA VAL A 68 4.79 2.39 3.42
C VAL A 68 4.45 1.08 4.13
N ILE A 69 3.18 0.69 4.08
CA ILE A 69 2.66 -0.58 4.63
C ILE A 69 1.94 -1.34 3.52
N LEU A 70 2.39 -2.55 3.23
CA LEU A 70 1.81 -3.44 2.22
C LEU A 70 1.25 -4.71 2.86
N SER A 71 0.19 -5.26 2.28
CA SER A 71 -0.25 -6.62 2.59
C SER A 71 0.43 -7.58 1.64
N VAL A 72 1.26 -8.49 2.17
CA VAL A 72 1.88 -9.58 1.41
C VAL A 72 1.39 -10.88 2.04
N ASP A 73 0.75 -11.75 1.25
CA ASP A 73 0.16 -13.01 1.72
C ASP A 73 -0.74 -12.84 2.97
N GLN A 74 -1.55 -11.77 2.98
CA GLN A 74 -2.45 -11.38 4.08
C GLN A 74 -1.76 -10.94 5.38
N VAL A 75 -0.46 -10.68 5.35
CA VAL A 75 0.31 -10.13 6.46
C VAL A 75 0.75 -8.71 6.13
N TRP A 76 0.61 -7.80 7.09
CA TRP A 76 1.06 -6.41 6.91
C TRP A 76 2.55 -6.28 7.15
N HIS A 77 3.25 -5.70 6.19
CA HIS A 77 4.67 -5.42 6.21
C HIS A 77 4.94 -3.94 6.01
N ALA A 78 5.90 -3.38 6.73
CA ALA A 78 6.25 -1.98 6.60
C ALA A 78 7.76 -1.74 6.59
N CYS A 79 8.18 -0.69 5.89
CA CYS A 79 9.52 -0.14 5.99
C CYS A 79 9.51 1.37 5.83
N ALA A 80 10.47 2.04 6.46
CA ALA A 80 10.74 3.46 6.24
C ALA A 80 11.43 3.63 4.87
N CYS A 81 10.76 4.27 3.92
CA CYS A 81 11.15 4.21 2.51
C CYS A 81 11.88 5.48 2.02
N ILE A 82 11.44 6.68 2.43
CA ILE A 82 11.93 7.94 1.86
C ILE A 82 12.09 9.02 2.93
N GLN A 83 13.23 9.71 2.93
CA GLN A 83 13.54 10.80 3.86
C GLN A 83 13.19 12.18 3.25
N PHE A 84 12.71 13.10 4.07
CA PHE A 84 12.32 14.45 3.66
C PHE A 84 13.07 15.51 4.45
N TRP A 85 13.39 16.61 3.76
CA TRP A 85 13.92 17.84 4.33
C TRP A 85 12.96 18.99 4.04
N GLN A 86 13.12 20.08 4.78
CA GLN A 86 12.28 21.25 4.58
C GLN A 86 12.34 21.75 3.12
N GLY A 87 11.17 22.01 2.54
CA GLY A 87 11.06 22.49 1.15
C GLY A 87 11.16 21.38 0.11
N ARG A 88 11.32 20.11 0.50
CA ARG A 88 11.18 18.99 -0.43
C ARG A 88 9.71 18.75 -0.76
N GLU A 89 9.30 19.18 -1.96
CA GLU A 89 7.90 19.15 -2.34
C GLU A 89 7.38 17.74 -2.68
N SER A 90 8.18 16.95 -3.39
CA SER A 90 7.82 15.61 -3.88
C SER A 90 9.00 14.64 -3.84
N VAL A 91 8.69 13.35 -3.99
CA VAL A 91 9.68 12.26 -3.99
C VAL A 91 9.33 11.12 -4.95
N GLY A 92 10.35 10.32 -5.25
CA GLY A 92 10.20 9.02 -5.88
C GLY A 92 9.94 9.08 -7.38
N GLY A 93 9.58 7.93 -7.93
CA GLY A 93 8.92 7.78 -9.21
C GLY A 93 7.50 7.25 -9.01
N PRO A 94 6.81 6.84 -10.08
CA PRO A 94 5.46 6.31 -9.97
C PRO A 94 5.41 5.11 -9.01
N PHE A 95 4.36 5.03 -8.18
CA PHE A 95 4.25 3.98 -7.16
C PHE A 95 4.23 2.56 -7.75
N SER A 96 3.81 2.40 -9.01
CA SER A 96 3.85 1.14 -9.77
C SER A 96 5.26 0.58 -9.97
N LYS A 97 6.28 1.43 -9.84
CA LYS A 97 7.69 1.05 -9.85
C LYS A 97 8.24 0.94 -8.43
N GLY A 98 7.37 0.72 -7.44
CA GLY A 98 7.69 0.76 -6.02
C GLY A 98 8.89 -0.09 -5.60
N ALA A 99 9.00 -1.28 -6.20
CA ALA A 99 10.13 -2.18 -6.01
C ALA A 99 11.47 -1.63 -6.55
N GLN A 100 11.43 -0.80 -7.59
CA GLN A 100 12.60 -0.22 -8.26
C GLN A 100 12.96 1.15 -7.66
N ASP A 101 11.96 1.94 -7.31
CA ASP A 101 12.07 3.36 -6.95
C ASP A 101 11.87 3.60 -5.46
N TRP A 102 12.52 2.81 -4.62
CA TRP A 102 12.75 3.08 -3.18
C TRP A 102 11.57 2.86 -2.23
N TRP A 103 10.34 2.69 -2.73
CA TRP A 103 9.13 2.47 -1.93
C TRP A 103 9.20 1.17 -1.14
N MET A 104 9.49 0.07 -1.82
CA MET A 104 9.44 -1.30 -1.29
C MET A 104 10.84 -1.86 -1.22
N ARG A 105 11.79 -1.06 -0.69
CA ARG A 105 13.22 -1.33 -0.89
C ARG A 105 13.77 -2.56 -0.17
N VAL A 106 13.02 -3.10 0.79
CA VAL A 106 13.44 -4.25 1.59
C VAL A 106 13.08 -5.55 0.85
N PRO A 107 13.93 -6.59 0.88
CA PRO A 107 13.69 -7.83 0.13
C PRO A 107 12.33 -8.47 0.38
N GLU A 108 11.81 -8.36 1.61
CA GLU A 108 10.53 -8.92 2.03
C GLU A 108 9.32 -8.23 1.37
N MET A 109 9.49 -7.01 0.87
CA MET A 109 8.43 -6.22 0.23
C MET A 109 8.69 -6.03 -1.27
N ALA A 110 9.95 -6.07 -1.72
CA ALA A 110 10.34 -5.74 -3.09
C ALA A 110 9.73 -6.65 -4.17
N ALA A 111 9.36 -7.89 -3.82
CA ALA A 111 8.72 -8.81 -4.75
C ALA A 111 7.21 -8.55 -4.93
N HIS A 112 6.60 -7.71 -4.09
CA HIS A 112 5.16 -7.50 -4.06
C HIS A 112 4.80 -6.07 -4.47
N GLN A 113 4.36 -5.92 -5.72
CA GLN A 113 3.82 -4.66 -6.23
C GLN A 113 2.28 -4.68 -6.12
N PRO A 114 1.67 -3.83 -5.26
CA PRO A 114 0.22 -3.75 -5.14
C PRO A 114 -0.42 -3.33 -6.47
N GLN A 115 -1.59 -3.89 -6.75
CA GLN A 115 -2.40 -3.59 -7.92
C GLN A 115 -3.36 -2.44 -7.65
N PRO A 116 -3.88 -1.76 -8.69
CA PRO A 116 -4.98 -0.82 -8.52
C PRO A 116 -6.14 -1.41 -7.70
N GLY A 117 -6.63 -0.63 -6.73
CA GLY A 117 -7.65 -1.04 -5.77
C GLY A 117 -7.12 -1.69 -4.49
N ASP A 118 -5.88 -2.21 -4.48
CA ASP A 118 -5.27 -2.71 -3.26
C ASP A 118 -5.02 -1.56 -2.26
N PHE A 119 -5.29 -1.80 -0.98
CA PHE A 119 -5.04 -0.81 0.06
C PHE A 119 -3.58 -0.82 0.50
N VAL A 120 -2.99 0.37 0.52
CA VAL A 120 -1.65 0.62 1.02
C VAL A 120 -1.70 1.62 2.17
N GLY A 121 -0.98 1.32 3.24
CA GLY A 121 -0.84 2.20 4.39
C GLY A 121 0.32 3.16 4.25
N PHE A 122 0.18 4.37 4.78
CA PHE A 122 1.23 5.37 4.86
C PHE A 122 1.21 6.06 6.22
N PHE A 123 2.39 6.36 6.72
CA PHE A 123 2.58 7.25 7.86
C PHE A 123 3.95 7.92 7.77
N VAL A 124 4.20 8.93 8.60
CA VAL A 124 5.50 9.58 8.72
C VAL A 124 6.01 9.50 10.15
N THR A 125 7.32 9.43 10.33
CA THR A 125 7.99 9.56 11.64
C THR A 125 8.88 10.79 11.64
N ALA A 126 9.04 11.42 12.79
CA ALA A 126 10.06 12.44 12.96
C ALA A 126 11.45 11.85 12.72
N GLU A 127 12.35 12.66 12.15
CA GLU A 127 13.75 12.31 11.91
C GLU A 127 13.96 11.07 11.02
N ASN A 128 15.18 10.54 11.02
CA ASN A 128 15.57 9.41 10.19
C ASN A 128 15.05 8.11 10.80
N ALA A 129 14.31 7.34 10.00
CA ALA A 129 13.97 5.95 10.30
C ALA A 129 14.42 4.98 9.19
N ARG A 130 15.03 5.51 8.13
CA ARG A 130 15.42 4.74 6.95
C ARG A 130 16.81 4.13 7.16
N GLU A 131 16.90 2.81 6.99
CA GLU A 131 18.15 2.04 7.07
C GLU A 131 18.92 2.21 8.38
N VAL A 132 18.16 2.40 9.47
CA VAL A 132 18.69 2.48 10.83
C VAL A 132 17.87 1.56 11.74
N THR A 133 18.50 1.07 12.80
CA THR A 133 17.82 0.30 13.85
C THR A 133 17.42 1.17 15.02
N ASP A 134 18.14 2.27 15.22
CA ASP A 134 17.93 3.18 16.33
C ASP A 134 16.70 4.06 16.07
N LEU A 135 15.88 4.06 17.09
CA LEU A 135 14.63 4.76 17.20
C LEU A 135 14.96 6.30 17.17
N PRO A 136 14.18 7.18 16.49
CA PRO A 136 14.49 8.62 16.34
C PRO A 136 14.38 9.42 17.66
N THR A 137 15.24 10.42 17.87
CA THR A 137 15.32 11.13 19.16
C THR A 137 13.97 11.72 19.56
N LEU A 138 13.29 12.35 18.60
CA LEU A 138 11.88 12.71 18.73
C LEU A 138 10.98 11.48 18.50
N ARG A 139 10.34 11.01 19.58
CA ARG A 139 9.52 9.78 19.61
C ARG A 139 8.10 9.97 19.05
N GLU A 140 7.99 10.59 17.88
CA GLU A 140 6.72 10.99 17.28
C GLU A 140 6.51 10.39 15.88
N ARG A 141 5.25 10.10 15.58
CA ARG A 141 4.77 9.67 14.26
C ARG A 141 3.44 10.35 13.90
N SER A 142 3.00 10.15 12.68
CA SER A 142 1.61 10.39 12.31
C SER A 142 0.73 9.18 12.64
N TYR A 143 -0.58 9.42 12.66
CA TYR A 143 -1.54 8.35 12.44
C TYR A 143 -1.31 7.69 11.07
N VAL A 144 -1.60 6.40 10.98
CA VAL A 144 -1.59 5.66 9.71
C VAL A 144 -2.86 5.99 8.93
N VAL A 145 -2.67 6.37 7.67
CA VAL A 145 -3.76 6.45 6.68
C VAL A 145 -3.64 5.27 5.73
N ALA A 146 -4.77 4.79 5.21
CA ALA A 146 -4.80 3.73 4.19
C ALA A 146 -5.60 4.22 2.99
N VAL A 147 -5.06 4.02 1.80
CA VAL A 147 -5.68 4.46 0.53
C VAL A 147 -5.57 3.35 -0.51
N PRO A 148 -6.56 3.22 -1.42
CA PRO A 148 -6.45 2.30 -2.53
C PRO A 148 -5.40 2.82 -3.54
N ILE A 149 -4.66 1.93 -4.19
CA ILE A 149 -3.81 2.32 -5.32
C ILE A 149 -4.67 2.76 -6.52
N PRO A 150 -4.38 3.91 -7.15
CA PRO A 150 -5.17 4.40 -8.28
C PRO A 150 -4.88 3.62 -9.58
N GLU A 151 -5.90 3.44 -10.42
CA GLU A 151 -5.81 2.74 -11.71
C GLU A 151 -4.85 3.38 -12.71
N HIS A 152 -4.60 4.69 -12.60
CA HIS A 152 -3.77 5.45 -13.54
C HIS A 152 -2.61 6.17 -12.84
N GLU A 153 -2.16 5.62 -11.69
CA GLU A 153 -1.04 6.16 -10.92
C GLU A 153 -1.22 7.62 -10.48
N THR A 154 -2.45 8.13 -10.56
CA THR A 154 -2.81 9.52 -10.30
C THR A 154 -4.02 9.57 -9.40
N ALA A 155 -3.84 10.12 -8.20
CA ALA A 155 -4.94 10.38 -7.27
C ALA A 155 -4.49 11.36 -6.18
N VAL A 156 -5.45 12.11 -5.64
CA VAL A 156 -5.25 12.99 -4.49
C VAL A 156 -6.19 12.54 -3.38
N TYR A 157 -5.63 12.22 -2.22
CA TYR A 157 -6.35 11.90 -1.00
C TYR A 157 -6.12 13.02 0.01
N THR A 158 -7.19 13.51 0.63
CA THR A 158 -7.13 14.54 1.66
C THR A 158 -7.74 14.02 2.95
N PHE A 159 -7.17 14.44 4.07
CA PHE A 159 -7.61 14.02 5.40
C PHE A 159 -7.75 15.26 6.29
N ALA A 160 -8.85 15.31 7.04
CA ALA A 160 -9.09 16.41 7.96
C ALA A 160 -8.09 16.35 9.13
N PRO A 161 -7.47 17.48 9.51
CA PRO A 161 -6.67 17.56 10.73
C PRO A 161 -7.61 17.64 11.93
N GLU A 162 -8.33 16.59 12.25
CA GLU A 162 -9.15 16.59 13.45
C GLU A 162 -8.22 16.51 14.67
N ALA A 163 -8.21 17.58 15.48
CA ALA A 163 -7.40 17.66 16.69
C ALA A 163 -7.71 16.50 17.64
N PRO A 164 -6.77 16.03 18.46
CA PRO A 164 -7.06 15.05 19.51
C PRO A 164 -7.94 15.71 20.58
N SER A 165 -9.26 15.62 20.46
CA SER A 165 -10.16 15.93 21.57
C SER A 165 -10.10 14.80 22.58
N GLY A 166 -9.65 15.11 23.80
CA GLY A 166 -9.70 14.22 24.96
C GLY A 166 -11.10 14.09 25.56
N ASP A 167 -12.15 14.00 24.73
CA ASP A 167 -13.54 13.86 25.19
C ASP A 167 -14.15 12.53 24.70
N PRO A 168 -14.36 11.54 25.59
CA PRO A 168 -14.97 10.26 25.23
C PRO A 168 -16.48 10.33 24.96
N SER A 169 -17.11 11.51 25.02
CA SER A 169 -18.58 11.64 24.93
C SER A 169 -19.14 12.18 23.61
N VAL A 170 -18.30 12.53 22.64
CA VAL A 170 -18.78 12.83 21.27
C VAL A 170 -19.02 11.50 20.54
N PRO A 171 -20.23 11.23 20.01
CA PRO A 171 -20.45 10.07 19.16
C PRO A 171 -19.54 10.18 17.95
N ARG A 172 -18.51 9.35 17.92
CA ARG A 172 -17.67 9.08 16.76
C ARG A 172 -18.62 8.86 15.56
N PRO A 173 -18.38 9.49 14.39
CA PRO A 173 -18.99 9.00 13.16
C PRO A 173 -18.78 7.50 13.13
N ALA A 174 -19.87 6.72 13.04
CA ALA A 174 -19.75 5.27 13.01
C ALA A 174 -18.63 4.92 12.05
N ALA A 175 -17.66 4.11 12.50
CA ALA A 175 -16.69 3.54 11.58
C ALA A 175 -17.50 3.09 10.37
N ALA A 176 -17.10 3.55 9.17
CA ALA A 176 -17.67 3.01 7.95
C ALA A 176 -17.70 1.50 8.15
N PRO A 177 -18.84 0.82 7.88
CA PRO A 177 -18.94 -0.61 8.12
C PRO A 177 -17.66 -1.22 7.55
N ALA A 178 -16.93 -1.96 8.40
CA ALA A 178 -15.74 -2.68 7.97
C ALA A 178 -16.08 -3.25 6.60
N PRO A 179 -15.27 -2.99 5.54
CA PRO A 179 -15.60 -3.50 4.23
C PRO A 179 -15.94 -4.96 4.43
N THR A 180 -17.20 -5.32 4.12
CA THR A 180 -17.63 -6.72 4.11
C THR A 180 -16.49 -7.44 3.41
N PRO A 181 -15.80 -8.42 4.04
CA PRO A 181 -14.63 -9.04 3.46
C PRO A 181 -15.02 -9.37 2.03
N ALA A 182 -14.43 -8.63 1.08
CA ALA A 182 -14.74 -8.82 -0.31
C ALA A 182 -14.50 -10.31 -0.52
N VAL A 183 -15.55 -11.02 -0.97
CA VAL A 183 -15.42 -12.42 -1.32
C VAL A 183 -14.12 -12.52 -2.10
N PRO A 184 -13.11 -13.24 -1.59
CA PRO A 184 -11.79 -13.15 -2.15
C PRO A 184 -11.90 -13.36 -3.65
N HIS A 185 -11.38 -12.43 -4.46
CA HIS A 185 -11.50 -12.47 -5.91
C HIS A 185 -11.01 -13.83 -6.49
N TRP A 186 -10.23 -14.62 -5.72
CA TRP A 186 -9.88 -15.99 -6.06
C TRP A 186 -11.09 -16.93 -6.23
N LEU A 187 -12.23 -16.71 -5.56
CA LEU A 187 -13.47 -17.48 -5.77
C LEU A 187 -14.09 -17.17 -7.13
N ASP A 188 -14.11 -15.89 -7.51
CA ASP A 188 -14.59 -15.47 -8.84
C ASP A 188 -13.64 -15.93 -9.95
N VAL A 189 -12.33 -15.83 -9.72
CA VAL A 189 -11.31 -16.37 -10.63
C VAL A 189 -11.41 -17.89 -10.72
N ALA A 190 -11.60 -18.61 -9.61
CA ALA A 190 -11.77 -20.07 -9.62
C ALA A 190 -13.04 -20.48 -10.36
N ALA A 191 -14.15 -19.75 -10.19
CA ALA A 191 -15.39 -20.00 -10.93
C ALA A 191 -15.22 -19.74 -12.43
N GLN A 192 -14.51 -18.67 -12.81
CA GLN A 192 -14.19 -18.37 -14.21
C GLN A 192 -13.28 -19.43 -14.83
N VAL A 193 -12.25 -19.89 -14.11
CA VAL A 193 -11.34 -20.96 -14.53
C VAL A 193 -12.11 -22.28 -14.70
N LEU A 194 -12.98 -22.64 -13.75
CA LEU A 194 -13.78 -23.85 -13.84
C LEU A 194 -14.72 -23.83 -15.06
N LYS A 195 -15.39 -22.69 -15.29
CA LYS A 195 -16.26 -22.49 -16.46
C LYS A 195 -15.46 -22.60 -17.77
N ALA A 196 -14.24 -22.07 -17.81
CA ALA A 196 -13.36 -22.20 -18.98
C ALA A 196 -12.93 -23.66 -19.22
N ILE A 197 -12.63 -24.41 -18.15
CA ILE A 197 -12.30 -25.84 -18.24
C ILE A 197 -13.49 -26.64 -18.78
N GLU A 198 -14.70 -26.37 -18.32
CA GLU A 198 -15.92 -27.03 -18.79
C GLU A 198 -16.22 -26.71 -20.26
N ALA A 199 -16.08 -25.44 -20.67
CA ALA A 199 -16.22 -25.04 -22.06
C ALA A 199 -15.19 -25.73 -22.97
N ASN A 200 -13.93 -25.82 -22.53
CA ASN A 200 -12.88 -26.52 -23.26
C ASN A 200 -13.16 -28.03 -23.37
N ARG A 201 -13.68 -28.66 -22.31
CA ARG A 201 -14.10 -30.07 -22.35
C ARG A 201 -15.20 -30.30 -23.39
N ALA A 202 -16.25 -29.48 -23.38
CA ALA A 202 -17.35 -29.58 -24.33
C ALA A 202 -16.88 -29.40 -25.79
N ALA A 203 -15.93 -28.48 -26.04
CA ALA A 203 -15.34 -28.29 -27.35
C ALA A 203 -14.55 -29.53 -27.82
N VAL A 204 -13.79 -30.17 -26.93
CA VAL A 204 -13.06 -31.42 -27.23
C VAL A 204 -14.02 -32.57 -27.55
N GLU A 205 -15.13 -32.69 -26.83
CA GLU A 205 -16.16 -33.70 -27.11
C GLU A 205 -16.79 -33.49 -28.50
N GLN A 206 -17.13 -32.25 -28.85
CA GLN A 206 -17.66 -31.93 -30.19
C GLN A 206 -16.65 -32.24 -31.31
N LEU A 207 -15.37 -31.92 -31.11
CA LEU A 207 -14.31 -32.27 -32.06
C LEU A 207 -14.19 -33.78 -32.24
N THR A 208 -14.32 -34.55 -31.17
CA THR A 208 -14.27 -36.01 -31.19
C THR A 208 -15.43 -36.59 -32.01
N VAL A 209 -16.65 -36.06 -31.84
CA VAL A 209 -17.83 -36.46 -32.62
C VAL A 209 -17.66 -36.11 -34.10
N THR A 210 -17.17 -34.91 -34.41
CA THR A 210 -16.91 -34.47 -35.79
C THR A 210 -15.88 -35.36 -36.47
N ILE A 211 -14.78 -35.68 -35.79
CA ILE A 211 -13.74 -36.59 -36.32
C ILE A 211 -14.32 -37.99 -36.58
N ALA A 212 -15.14 -38.51 -35.67
CA ALA A 212 -15.80 -39.81 -35.87
C ALA A 212 -16.76 -39.81 -37.08
N GLY A 213 -17.51 -38.71 -37.27
CA GLY A 213 -18.39 -38.51 -38.41
C GLY A 213 -17.64 -38.46 -39.75
N LEU A 214 -16.54 -37.70 -39.79
CA LEU A 214 -15.66 -37.60 -40.97
C LEU A 214 -15.05 -38.96 -41.33
N ARG A 215 -14.55 -39.72 -40.35
CA ARG A 215 -14.04 -41.08 -40.58
C ARG A 215 -15.09 -41.99 -41.20
N LYS A 216 -16.33 -41.95 -40.69
CA LYS A 216 -17.45 -42.76 -41.21
C LYS A 216 -17.82 -42.37 -42.65
N HIS A 217 -17.77 -41.08 -43.00
CA HIS A 217 -17.98 -40.59 -44.36
C HIS A 217 -16.87 -41.05 -45.31
N MET A 218 -15.61 -40.91 -44.92
CA MET A 218 -14.46 -41.35 -45.74
C MET A 218 -14.45 -42.87 -45.99
N LEU A 219 -14.91 -43.67 -45.03
CA LEU A 219 -15.05 -45.13 -45.19
C LEU A 219 -16.19 -45.52 -46.13
N LYS A 220 -17.27 -44.72 -46.20
CA LYS A 220 -18.36 -44.93 -47.16
C LYS A 220 -18.01 -44.50 -48.58
N ALA A 221 -17.19 -43.47 -48.75
CA ALA A 221 -16.74 -42.99 -50.06
C ALA A 221 -15.69 -43.90 -50.74
N LYS A 222 -15.16 -44.90 -50.03
CA LYS A 222 -14.19 -45.89 -50.53
C LYS A 222 -14.83 -47.23 -50.96
N LYS A 223 -16.16 -47.37 -50.89
CA LYS A 223 -16.91 -48.51 -51.42
C LYS A 223 -17.70 -48.07 -52.64
#